data_AF-A0A537TIY8-F1
#
_entry.id   AF-A0A537TIY8-F1
#
_cell.length_a   1.000
_cell.length_b   1.000
_cell.length_c   1.000
_cell.angle_alpha   90.00
_cell.angle_beta   90.00
_cell.angle_gamma   90.00
#
_symmetry.space_group_name_H-M   'P 1'
#
loop_
_entity.id
_entity.type
_entity.pdbx_description
1 polymer ?
#
loop_
_entity_poly.entity_id
_entity_poly.type
_entity_poly.pdbx_seq_one_letter_code
_entity_poly.pdbx_strand_id
1 'polypeptide(L)' 'MPKASRESATQGGDHGPVVERSEELGGYTVNFLTFREDIDQTPLLKGLPDDRCQSPHWGY' A
#
# COMPACT_ATOMS: atom_id res chain seq x y z
N MET A 1 2.83 -12.51 -19.72
CA MET A 1 3.47 -12.13 -18.44
C MET A 1 2.39 -11.60 -17.53
N PRO A 2 2.34 -12.00 -16.25
CA PRO A 2 1.37 -11.44 -15.34
C PRO A 2 1.67 -9.94 -15.15
N LYS A 3 0.61 -9.14 -15.03
CA LYS A 3 0.69 -7.68 -14.98
C LYS A 3 -0.32 -7.16 -13.96
N ALA A 4 0.01 -6.05 -13.31
CA ALA A 4 -0.91 -5.30 -12.47
C ALA A 4 -0.89 -3.84 -12.91
N SER A 5 -2.05 -3.17 -12.90
CA SER A 5 -2.14 -1.72 -13.06
C SER A 5 -3.26 -1.19 -12.18
N ARG A 6 -3.17 0.08 -11.80
CA ARG A 6 -4.20 0.73 -11.00
C ARG A 6 -5.56 0.70 -11.70
N GLU A 7 -5.58 0.85 -13.02
CA GLU A 7 -6.81 0.94 -13.81
C GLU A 7 -7.51 -0.42 -13.99
N SER A 8 -6.76 -1.52 -14.02
CA SER A 8 -7.30 -2.87 -14.25
C SER A 8 -7.32 -3.78 -13.03
N ALA A 9 -6.82 -3.32 -11.89
CA ALA A 9 -6.83 -4.06 -10.62
C ALA A 9 -8.28 -4.42 -10.23
N THR A 10 -8.49 -5.68 -9.86
CA THR A 10 -9.83 -6.25 -9.62
C THR A 10 -10.22 -6.28 -8.14
N GLN A 11 -9.30 -6.01 -7.23
CA GLN A 11 -9.51 -6.03 -5.78
C GLN A 11 -9.32 -4.63 -5.15
N GLY A 12 -9.65 -4.51 -3.87
CA GLY A 12 -9.55 -3.28 -3.08
C GLY A 12 -10.89 -2.74 -2.61
N GLY A 13 -10.90 -1.48 -2.15
CA GLY A 13 -12.07 -0.86 -1.53
C GLY A 13 -11.86 0.60 -1.14
N ASP A 14 -12.95 1.23 -0.69
CA ASP A 14 -12.93 2.57 -0.10
C ASP A 14 -13.00 2.45 1.42
N HIS A 15 -11.94 2.92 2.10
CA HIS A 15 -11.79 2.84 3.54
C HIS A 15 -11.91 4.19 4.23
N GLY A 16 -12.51 5.19 3.57
CA GLY A 16 -12.63 6.56 4.07
C GLY A 16 -11.42 7.39 3.64
N PRO A 17 -10.39 7.58 4.50
CA PRO A 17 -9.18 8.31 4.10
C PRO A 17 -8.37 7.67 2.97
N VAL A 18 -8.50 6.37 2.74
CA VAL A 18 -7.71 5.63 1.75
C VAL A 18 -8.61 4.90 0.78
N VAL A 19 -8.33 5.05 -0.52
CA VAL A 19 -8.84 4.16 -1.56
C VAL A 19 -7.75 3.20 -1.95
N GLU A 20 -8.04 1.91 -1.83
CA GLU A 20 -7.16 0.84 -2.26
C GLU A 20 -7.64 0.27 -3.60
N ARG A 21 -6.69 0.00 -4.50
CA ARG A 21 -6.86 -0.99 -5.54
C ARG A 21 -5.74 -2.01 -5.46
N SER A 22 -6.05 -3.30 -5.58
CA SER A 22 -5.07 -4.37 -5.43
C SER A 22 -5.23 -5.49 -6.45
N GLU A 23 -4.14 -6.20 -6.69
CA GLU A 23 -4.09 -7.35 -7.59
C GLU A 23 -3.00 -8.34 -7.17
N GLU A 24 -3.24 -9.63 -7.44
CA GLU A 24 -2.25 -10.68 -7.22
C GLU A 24 -1.31 -10.81 -8.43
N LEU A 25 -0.01 -10.76 -8.17
CA LEU A 25 1.04 -10.77 -9.18
C LEU A 25 2.15 -11.75 -8.78
N GLY A 26 2.06 -12.99 -9.27
CA GLY A 26 3.13 -13.97 -9.11
C GLY A 26 3.46 -14.31 -7.64
N GLY A 27 2.43 -14.37 -6.79
CA GLY A 27 2.56 -14.64 -5.34
C GLY A 27 2.79 -13.40 -4.48
N TYR A 28 2.76 -12.20 -5.08
CA TYR A 28 2.76 -10.93 -4.37
C TYR A 28 1.41 -10.23 -4.53
N THR A 29 0.96 -9.54 -3.50
CA THR A 29 -0.11 -8.54 -3.62
C THR A 29 0.49 -7.19 -4.00
N VAL A 30 0.02 -6.59 -5.09
CA VAL A 30 0.39 -5.24 -5.51
C VAL A 30 -0.75 -4.29 -5.16
N ASN A 31 -0.44 -3.24 -4.39
CA ASN A 31 -1.41 -2.25 -3.94
C ASN A 31 -1.16 -0.88 -4.60
N PHE A 32 -2.23 -0.22 -5.03
CA PHE A 32 -2.26 1.16 -5.49
C PHE A 32 -3.15 1.96 -4.53
N LEU A 33 -2.53 2.76 -3.67
CA LEU A 33 -3.22 3.52 -2.62
C LEU A 33 -3.36 4.98 -3.02
N THR A 34 -4.58 5.52 -2.87
CA THR A 34 -4.83 6.97 -2.91
C THR A 34 -5.20 7.44 -1.51
N PHE A 35 -4.35 8.28 -0.93
CA PHE A 35 -4.61 8.95 0.35
C PHE A 35 -5.34 10.27 0.09
N ARG A 36 -6.52 10.45 0.71
CA ARG A 36 -7.33 11.68 0.60
C ARG A 36 -6.94 12.74 1.63
N GLU A 37 -6.28 12.30 2.69
CA GLU A 37 -5.76 13.12 3.77
C GLU A 37 -4.40 12.59 4.22
N ASP A 38 -3.63 13.43 4.89
CA ASP A 38 -2.34 13.03 5.47
C ASP A 38 -2.59 12.05 6.63
N ILE A 39 -1.91 10.90 6.60
CA ILE A 39 -2.03 9.88 7.63
C ILE A 39 -0.69 9.76 8.38
N ASP A 40 -0.73 9.99 9.68
CA ASP A 40 0.41 9.66 10.55
C ASP A 40 0.43 8.15 10.81
N GLN A 41 1.32 7.46 10.10
CA GLN A 41 1.55 6.03 10.29
C GLN A 41 2.55 5.73 11.41
N THR A 42 3.22 6.74 11.98
CA THR A 42 4.24 6.57 13.03
C THR A 42 3.75 5.70 14.21
N PRO A 43 2.50 5.87 14.72
CA PRO A 43 1.99 5.03 15.80
C PRO A 43 1.93 3.53 15.45
N LEU A 44 1.73 3.18 14.17
CA LEU A 44 1.64 1.80 13.71
C LEU A 44 3.01 1.09 13.65
N LEU A 45 4.09 1.87 13.62
CA LEU A 45 5.46 1.37 13.50
C LEU A 45 6.15 1.21 14.86
N LYS A 46 5.51 1.66 15.94
CA LYS A 46 6.07 1.62 17.29
C LYS A 46 6.33 0.18 17.74
N GLY A 47 7.55 -0.08 18.20
CA GLY A 47 8.02 -1.41 18.63
C GLY A 47 8.73 -2.20 17.55
N LEU A 48 8.75 -1.73 16.30
CA LEU A 48 9.64 -2.25 15.25
C LEU A 48 11.08 -1.77 15.47
N PRO A 49 12.09 -2.37 14.81
CA PRO A 49 13.45 -1.84 14.85
C PRO A 49 13.46 -0.34 14.45
N ASP A 50 14.02 0.48 15.33
CA ASP A 50 14.06 1.95 15.24
C ASP A 50 12.67 2.62 15.07
N ASP A 51 11.58 1.97 15.50
CA ASP A 51 10.19 2.41 15.31
C ASP A 51 9.85 2.71 13.82
N ARG A 52 10.44 1.92 12.89
CA ARG A 52 10.35 2.16 11.44
C ARG A 52 9.90 0.94 10.64
N CYS A 53 9.37 1.21 9.45
CA CYS A 53 9.13 0.21 8.43
C CYS A 53 10.48 -0.33 7.91
N GLN A 54 10.63 -1.66 7.87
CA GLN A 54 11.85 -2.33 7.44
C GLN A 54 11.86 -2.66 5.94
N SER A 55 10.72 -2.45 5.27
CA SER A 55 10.64 -2.65 3.84
C SER A 55 11.52 -1.63 3.11
N PRO A 56 12.16 -2.02 2.00
CA PRO A 56 12.83 -1.06 1.13
C PRO A 56 11.82 -0.07 0.56
N HIS A 57 12.17 1.21 0.61
CA HIS A 57 11.37 2.30 0.05
C HIS A 57 12.08 2.85 -1.18
N TRP A 58 11.34 2.98 -2.28
CA TRP A 58 11.84 3.52 -3.54
C TRP A 58 10.95 4.68 -3.98
N GLY A 59 11.57 5.75 -4.46
CA GLY A 59 10.87 7.00 -4.76
C GLY A 59 11.20 8.10 -3.76
N TYR A 60 10.45 9.20 -3.83
CA TYR A 60 10.54 10.37 -2.96
C TYR A 60 9.25 10.52 -2.15
#